data_AF-A0AAN6V1G7-F1
#
_entry.id   AF-A0AAN6V1G7-F1
#
_cell.length_a   1.000
_cell.length_b   1.000
_cell.length_c   1.000
_cell.angle_alpha   90.00
_cell.angle_beta   90.00
_cell.angle_gamma   90.00
#
_symmetry.space_group_name_H-M   'P 1'
#
loop_
_entity.id
_entity.type
_entity.pdbx_description
1 polymer ?
#
loop_
_entity_poly.entity_id
_entity_poly.type
_entity_poly.pdbx_seq_one_letter_code
_entity_poly.pdbx_strand_id
1 'polypeptide(L)'
;MAQSAITEDTLRAALVERLQATHVEIQDMSGGCGQAFTSLIISPQFTGKTSLKRHRLVNTALRDEIAQIHAWSARCQTPEEYARDKQKEESSSEGVEGPPLDGTEGGRVEGTTA
;
A
#
# COMPACT_ATOMS: atom_id res chain seq x y z
N MET A 1 4.59 -7.55 32.85
CA MET A 1 5.55 -7.38 31.75
C MET A 1 4.75 -6.80 30.58
N ALA A 2 4.81 -5.50 30.34
CA ALA A 2 4.10 -4.90 29.21
C ALA A 2 4.75 -5.42 27.93
N GLN A 3 4.02 -6.23 27.17
CA GLN A 3 4.44 -6.66 25.85
C GLN A 3 4.47 -5.39 25.00
N SER A 4 5.67 -4.90 24.65
CA SER A 4 5.86 -3.67 23.88
C SER A 4 5.28 -3.86 22.47
N ALA A 5 3.97 -3.69 22.34
CA ALA A 5 3.30 -3.70 21.06
C ALA A 5 3.93 -2.60 20.21
N ILE A 6 4.48 -2.98 19.05
CA ILE A 6 4.94 -2.01 18.06
C ILE A 6 3.71 -1.23 17.61
N THR A 7 3.80 0.10 17.62
CA THR A 7 2.71 0.98 17.21
C THR A 7 3.08 1.73 15.94
N GLU A 8 2.07 2.18 15.20
CA GLU A 8 2.25 2.99 13.99
C GLU A 8 3.12 4.22 14.27
N ASP A 9 2.92 4.89 15.41
CA ASP A 9 3.67 6.09 15.77
C ASP A 9 5.17 5.80 15.97
N THR A 10 5.50 4.68 16.64
CA THR A 10 6.90 4.26 16.83
C THR A 10 7.61 3.95 15.51
N LEU A 11 6.93 3.26 14.59
CA LEU A 11 7.45 2.96 13.26
C LEU A 11 7.62 4.24 12.44
N ARG A 12 6.63 5.13 12.49
CA ARG A 12 6.65 6.41 11.79
C ARG A 12 7.82 7.28 12.26
N ALA A 13 8.00 7.42 13.57
CA ALA A 13 9.12 8.19 14.14
C ALA A 13 10.47 7.63 13.68
N ALA A 14 10.66 6.31 13.77
CA ALA A 14 11.90 5.66 13.34
C ALA A 14 12.18 5.85 11.83
N LEU A 15 11.14 5.78 10.99
CA LEU A 15 11.26 6.01 9.54
C LEU A 15 11.63 7.47 9.21
N VAL A 16 11.00 8.43 9.87
CA VAL A 16 11.32 9.86 9.68
C VAL A 16 12.74 10.16 10.13
N GLU A 17 13.14 9.68 11.31
CA GLU A 17 14.47 9.94 11.88
C GLU A 17 15.58 9.23 11.10
N ARG A 18 15.45 7.93 10.85
CA ARG A 18 16.52 7.10 10.26
C ARG A 18 16.58 7.22 8.74
N LEU A 19 15.44 7.40 8.07
CA LEU A 19 15.36 7.41 6.60
C LEU A 19 15.03 8.78 6.00
N GLN A 20 14.91 9.82 6.82
CA GLN A 20 14.50 11.16 6.37
C GLN A 20 13.22 11.11 5.54
N ALA A 21 12.29 10.23 5.94
CA ALA A 21 11.03 10.06 5.24
C ALA A 21 10.22 11.35 5.32
N THR A 22 9.81 11.87 4.16
CA THR A 22 9.02 13.09 4.04
C THR A 22 7.54 12.80 4.24
N HIS A 23 7.10 11.61 3.83
CA HIS A 23 5.74 11.14 4.04
C HIS A 23 5.76 9.66 4.41
N VAL A 24 4.96 9.31 5.42
CA VAL A 24 4.87 7.96 5.96
C VAL A 24 3.42 7.70 6.30
N GLU A 25 2.84 6.70 5.66
CA GLU A 25 1.54 6.15 6.00
C GLU A 25 1.73 4.71 6.47
N ILE A 26 1.11 4.36 7.58
CA ILE A 26 1.16 3.02 8.15
C ILE A 26 -0.28 2.61 8.42
N GLN A 27 -0.60 1.38 8.06
CA GLN A 27 -1.91 0.79 8.26
C GLN A 27 -1.73 -0.57 8.93
N ASP A 28 -2.36 -0.73 10.10
CA ASP A 28 -2.45 -2.02 10.77
C ASP A 28 -3.46 -2.93 10.05
N MET A 29 -2.95 -4.02 9.48
CA MET A 29 -3.74 -5.07 8.82
C MET A 29 -4.19 -6.17 9.78
N SER A 30 -3.75 -6.13 11.04
CA SER A 30 -4.09 -7.12 12.07
C SER A 30 -5.33 -6.75 12.90
N GLY A 31 -6.02 -5.66 12.57
CA GLY A 31 -7.24 -5.23 13.25
C GLY A 31 -7.01 -4.73 14.67
N GLY A 32 -5.88 -4.06 14.93
CA GLY A 32 -5.53 -3.48 16.23
C GLY A 32 -4.67 -4.38 17.12
N CYS A 33 -4.19 -5.51 16.60
CA CYS A 33 -3.31 -6.42 17.34
C CYS A 33 -1.82 -6.04 17.21
N GLY A 34 -1.47 -5.16 16.27
CA GLY A 34 -0.10 -4.73 16.03
C GLY A 34 0.85 -5.84 15.55
N GLN A 35 0.31 -6.86 14.86
CA GLN A 35 1.11 -8.00 14.37
C GLN A 35 1.38 -7.95 12.86
N ALA A 36 0.61 -7.16 12.11
CA ALA A 36 0.73 -7.06 10.66
C ALA A 36 0.60 -5.61 10.20
N PHE A 37 1.64 -5.05 9.59
CA PHE A 37 1.63 -3.67 9.13
C PHE A 37 1.94 -3.56 7.65
N THR A 38 1.18 -2.70 6.98
CA THR A 38 1.49 -2.22 5.63
C THR A 38 1.86 -0.75 5.71
N SER A 39 2.99 -0.37 5.15
CA SER A 39 3.46 1.02 5.14
C SER A 39 3.73 1.53 3.74
N LEU A 40 3.45 2.82 3.52
CA LEU A 40 3.90 3.59 2.37
C LEU A 40 4.90 4.62 2.86
N ILE A 41 6.14 4.50 2.37
CA ILE A 41 7.28 5.30 2.82
C ILE A 41 7.80 6.07 1.63
N ILE A 42 7.80 7.39 1.76
CA ILE A 42 8.29 8.31 0.74
C ILE A 42 9.50 9.05 1.29
N SER A 43 10.65 8.85 0.65
CA SER A 43 11.91 9.46 1.07
C SER A 43 12.79 9.81 -0.13
N PRO A 44 13.47 10.98 -0.11
CA PRO A 44 14.49 11.31 -1.10
C PRO A 44 15.70 10.36 -1.04
N GLN A 45 15.91 9.64 0.08
CA GLN A 45 16.97 8.62 0.20
C GLN A 45 16.80 7.45 -0.77
N PHE A 46 15.61 7.28 -1.35
CA PHE A 46 15.34 6.22 -2.32
C PHE A 46 15.71 6.58 -3.76
N THR A 47 16.01 7.86 -4.03
CA THR A 47 16.39 8.34 -5.36
C THR A 47 17.68 7.67 -5.83
N GLY A 48 17.66 7.16 -7.06
CA GLY A 48 18.79 6.41 -7.64
C GLY A 48 19.03 5.02 -7.05
N LYS A 49 18.18 4.52 -6.14
CA LYS A 49 18.26 3.16 -5.60
C LYS A 49 17.24 2.23 -6.26
N THR A 50 17.65 0.99 -6.51
CA THR A 50 16.75 -0.08 -6.97
C THR A 50 15.78 -0.49 -5.85
N SER A 51 14.63 -1.07 -6.21
CA SER A 51 13.63 -1.54 -5.24
C SER A 51 14.24 -2.41 -4.12
N LEU A 52 15.07 -3.41 -4.47
CA LEU A 52 15.75 -4.25 -3.48
C LEU A 52 16.64 -3.45 -2.51
N LYS A 53 17.38 -2.44 -3.01
CA LYS A 53 18.22 -1.59 -2.15
C LYS A 53 17.38 -0.74 -1.21
N ARG A 54 16.24 -0.20 -1.68
CA ARG A 54 15.29 0.55 -0.85
C ARG A 54 14.74 -0.33 0.28
N HIS A 55 14.27 -1.53 -0.06
CA HIS A 55 13.77 -2.50 0.94
C HIS A 55 14.84 -2.92 1.96
N ARG A 56 16.07 -3.20 1.51
CA ARG A 56 17.18 -3.50 2.43
C ARG A 56 17.46 -2.36 3.40
N LEU A 57 17.39 -1.13 2.91
CA LEU A 57 17.63 0.08 3.71
C LEU A 57 16.55 0.26 4.78
N VAL A 58 15.27 0.06 4.43
CA VAL A 58 14.15 0.05 5.39
C VAL A 58 14.30 -1.08 6.41
N ASN A 59 14.54 -2.31 5.96
CA ASN A 59 14.67 -3.46 6.85
C ASN A 59 15.88 -3.35 7.79
N THR A 60 16.94 -2.69 7.36
CA THR A 60 18.10 -2.40 8.22
C THR A 60 17.73 -1.35 9.26
N ALA A 61 17.02 -0.30 8.85
CA ALA A 61 16.61 0.76 9.74
C ALA A 61 15.57 0.32 10.76
N LEU A 62 14.68 -0.63 10.44
CA LEU A 62 13.62 -1.13 11.34
C LEU A 62 13.83 -2.57 11.79
N ARG A 63 15.09 -3.01 11.88
CA ARG A 63 15.41 -4.43 12.11
C ARG A 63 14.79 -4.97 13.40
N ASP A 64 14.89 -4.21 14.48
CA ASP A 64 14.45 -4.64 15.81
C ASP A 64 12.91 -4.59 15.92
N GLU A 65 12.29 -3.61 15.28
CA GLU A 65 10.84 -3.44 15.22
C GLU A 65 10.20 -4.52 14.35
N ILE A 66 10.72 -4.77 13.14
CA ILE A 66 10.23 -5.82 12.23
C ILE A 66 10.39 -7.20 12.85
N ALA A 67 11.43 -7.44 13.66
CA ALA A 67 11.61 -8.72 14.36
C ALA A 67 10.48 -9.03 15.37
N GLN A 68 9.73 -8.03 15.83
CA GLN A 68 8.59 -8.18 16.74
C GLN A 68 7.24 -8.28 15.99
N ILE A 69 7.22 -7.98 14.69
CA ILE A 69 6.02 -7.98 13.85
C ILE A 69 5.95 -9.31 13.08
N HIS A 70 4.79 -9.95 13.02
CA HIS A 70 4.62 -11.19 12.25
C HIS A 70 4.65 -10.95 10.73
N ALA A 71 4.02 -9.87 10.27
CA ALA A 71 3.98 -9.52 8.85
C ALA A 71 4.29 -8.04 8.62
N TRP A 72 5.30 -7.77 7.80
CA TRP A 72 5.72 -6.41 7.43
C TRP A 72 5.71 -6.25 5.91
N SER A 73 4.99 -5.25 5.43
CA SER A 73 5.00 -4.84 4.03
C SER A 73 5.28 -3.34 3.93
N ALA A 74 6.16 -2.95 3.03
CA ALA A 74 6.55 -1.55 2.85
C ALA A 74 6.66 -1.20 1.37
N ARG A 75 5.93 -0.18 0.93
CA ARG A 75 6.08 0.45 -0.38
C ARG A 75 7.08 1.59 -0.24
N CYS A 76 8.17 1.54 -1.01
CA CYS A 76 9.25 2.53 -0.91
C CYS A 76 9.34 3.36 -2.20
N GLN A 77 8.88 4.61 -2.16
CA GLN A 77 8.79 5.49 -3.33
C GLN A 77 9.57 6.79 -3.13
N THR A 78 10.06 7.38 -4.22
CA THR A 78 10.59 8.74 -4.14
C THR A 78 9.43 9.76 -4.11
N PRO A 79 9.66 10.98 -3.58
CA PRO A 79 8.66 12.04 -3.62
C PRO A 79 8.14 12.33 -5.05
N GLU A 80 9.01 12.22 -6.05
CA GLU A 80 8.67 12.42 -7.47
C GLU A 80 7.77 11.29 -8.01
N GLU A 81 8.05 10.03 -7.64
CA GLU A 81 7.22 8.88 -8.01
C GLU A 81 5.82 9.00 -7.38
N TYR A 82 5.76 9.29 -6.08
CA TYR A 82 4.50 9.45 -5.36
C TYR A 82 3.64 10.60 -5.90
N ALA A 83 4.26 11.75 -6.21
CA ALA A 83 3.54 12.88 -6.80
C ALA A 83 2.94 12.53 -8.17
N ARG A 84 3.62 11.70 -8.97
CA ARG A 84 3.12 11.23 -10.27
C ARG A 84 1.97 10.22 -10.10
N ASP A 85 2.09 9.28 -9.17
CA ASP A 85 1.06 8.25 -8.94
C ASP A 85 -0.22 8.88 -8.40
N LYS A 86 -0.13 9.84 -7.47
CA LYS A 86 -1.28 10.54 -6.89
C LYS A 86 -2.12 11.27 -7.95
N GLN A 87 -1.47 11.94 -8.91
CA GLN A 87 -2.14 12.58 -10.05
C GLN A 87 -2.87 11.57 -10.95
N LYS A 88 -2.36 10.35 -11.04
CA LYS A 88 -2.91 9.27 -11.88
C LYS A 88 -4.14 8.62 -11.23
N GLU A 89 -4.14 8.48 -9.90
CA GLU A 89 -5.31 8.02 -9.13
C GLU A 89 -6.43 9.06 -9.15
N GLU A 90 -6.11 10.35 -8.98
CA GLU A 90 -7.09 11.45 -9.05
C GLU A 90 -7.70 11.59 -10.46
N SER A 91 -6.97 11.25 -11.52
CA SER A 91 -7.50 11.25 -12.91
C SER A 91 -8.23 9.96 -13.31
N SER A 92 -8.21 8.90 -12.47
CA SER A 92 -8.83 7.60 -12.78
C SER A 92 -10.15 7.35 -12.02
N SER A 93 -10.69 8.35 -11.31
CA SER A 93 -11.96 8.25 -10.57
C SER A 93 -13.18 8.87 -11.28
N GLU A 94 -13.06 9.30 -12.55
CA GLU A 94 -14.21 9.60 -13.42
C GLU A 94 -14.33 8.51 -14.48
N GLY A 95 -15.11 7.46 -14.17
CA GLY A 95 -15.33 6.35 -15.09
C GLY A 95 -16.06 5.16 -14.49
N VAL A 96 -17.16 5.37 -13.76
CA VAL A 96 -18.14 4.30 -13.48
C VAL A 96 -19.53 4.80 -13.88
N GLU A 97 -19.78 4.92 -15.19
CA GLU A 97 -21.09 4.57 -15.71
C GLU A 97 -20.98 3.11 -16.18
N GLY A 98 -21.52 2.20 -15.36
CA GLY A 98 -21.69 0.81 -15.80
C GLY A 98 -22.57 0.79 -17.07
N PRO A 99 -22.36 -0.16 -17.99
CA PRO A 99 -23.22 -0.26 -19.17
C PRO A 99 -24.68 -0.39 -18.74
N PRO A 100 -25.62 0.39 -19.32
CA PRO A 100 -27.04 0.21 -19.07
C PRO A 100 -27.42 -1.22 -19.43
N LEU A 101 -27.78 -2.01 -18.42
CA LEU A 101 -28.46 -3.28 -18.58
C LEU A 101 -29.94 -2.98 -18.81
N ASP A 102 -30.24 -2.37 -19.94
CA ASP A 102 -31.60 -2.21 -20.44
C ASP A 102 -31.70 -2.85 -21.83
N GLY A 103 -32.62 -3.81 -21.96
CA GLY A 103 -33.22 -4.20 -23.22
C GLY A 103 -32.55 -5.32 -24.03
N THR A 104 -32.92 -6.57 -23.76
CA THR A 104 -33.62 -7.39 -24.77
C THR A 104 -34.60 -8.34 -24.09
N GLU A 105 -35.84 -7.89 -24.05
CA GLU A 105 -37.04 -8.63 -23.66
C GLU A 105 -37.53 -9.43 -24.88
N GLY A 106 -37.73 -10.75 -24.72
CA GLY A 106 -38.54 -11.59 -25.61
C GLY A 106 -37.93 -12.02 -26.96
N GLY A 107 -37.77 -13.33 -27.18
CA GLY A 107 -37.46 -13.81 -28.53
C GLY A 107 -37.19 -15.30 -28.72
N ARG A 108 -38.20 -16.16 -28.49
CA ARG A 108 -38.50 -17.38 -29.28
C ARG A 108 -37.35 -18.38 -29.58
N VAL A 109 -37.43 -19.57 -28.99
CA VAL A 109 -36.71 -20.75 -29.48
C VAL A 109 -37.56 -21.45 -30.56
N GLU A 110 -37.16 -21.34 -31.82
CA GLU A 110 -37.76 -22.09 -32.94
C GLU A 110 -36.75 -23.12 -33.46
N GLY A 111 -37.18 -24.40 -33.49
CA GLY A 111 -36.71 -25.39 -34.46
C GLY A 111 -35.79 -26.50 -33.95
N THR A 112 -36.36 -27.55 -33.35
CA THR A 112 -35.81 -28.91 -33.53
C THR A 112 -36.76 -29.66 -34.47
N THR A 113 -36.32 -29.79 -35.72
CA THR A 113 -36.91 -30.70 -36.71
C THR A 113 -36.46 -32.13 -36.43
N ALA A 114 -37.37 -33.08 -36.58
CA ALA A 114 -37.09 -34.47 -36.98
C ALA A 114 -37.97 -34.78 -38.18
#